data_AF-A0A920B4X6-F1
#
_entry.id   AF-A0A920B4X6-F1
#
_cell.length_a   1.000
_cell.length_b   1.000
_cell.length_c   1.000
_cell.angle_alpha   90.00
_cell.angle_beta   90.00
_cell.angle_gamma   90.00
#
_symmetry.space_group_name_H-M   'P 1'
#
loop_
_entity.id
_entity.type
_entity.pdbx_description
1 polymer ?
#
loop_
_entity_poly.entity_id
_entity_poly.type
_entity_poly.pdbx_seq_one_letter_code
_entity_poly.pdbx_strand_id
1 'polypeptide(L)' 'MKGQTASSSFKNAFTTNELNILVPPHIKEGDKVMINSETLNYVEKAKD' A
#
# COMPACT_ATOMS: atom_id res chain seq x y z
N MET A 1 -8.85 -17.86 12.36
CA MET A 1 -7.86 -17.52 11.31
C MET A 1 -8.48 -16.43 10.45
N LYS A 2 -8.17 -15.15 10.73
CA LYS A 2 -8.71 -14.03 9.95
C LYS A 2 -7.90 -13.90 8.67
N GLY A 3 -8.43 -14.52 7.61
CA GLY A 3 -7.78 -14.67 6.32
C GLY A 3 -7.51 -13.35 5.63
N GLN A 4 -6.26 -12.91 5.64
CA GLN A 4 -5.80 -11.82 4.79
C GLN A 4 -4.39 -12.13 4.30
N THR A 5 -4.30 -13.11 3.41
CA THR A 5 -3.38 -12.98 2.29
C THR A 5 -4.28 -12.98 1.07
N ALA A 6 -4.95 -11.86 0.83
CA ALA A 6 -5.53 -11.64 -0.48
C ALA A 6 -4.36 -11.79 -1.45
N SER A 7 -4.37 -12.85 -2.27
CA SER A 7 -3.42 -13.04 -3.37
C SER A 7 -3.62 -11.88 -4.33
N SER A 8 -3.06 -10.75 -3.96
CA SER A 8 -3.24 -9.47 -4.62
C SER A 8 -1.92 -9.24 -5.29
N SER A 9 -1.90 -9.29 -6.61
CA SER A 9 -0.74 -8.85 -7.37
C SER A 9 -0.39 -7.45 -6.92
N PHE A 10 0.76 -7.31 -6.26
CA PHE A 10 1.22 -6.00 -5.84
C PHE A 10 1.90 -5.31 -7.02
N LYS A 11 1.56 -4.05 -7.24
CA LYS A 11 2.27 -3.19 -8.18
C LYS A 11 3.26 -2.32 -7.41
N ASN A 12 4.40 -2.01 -8.04
CA ASN A 12 5.30 -1.00 -7.52
C ASN A 12 4.65 0.38 -7.63
N ALA A 13 4.71 1.16 -6.56
CA ALA A 13 4.26 2.55 -6.53
C ALA A 13 5.32 3.43 -5.89
N PHE A 14 5.49 4.63 -6.46
CA PHE A 14 6.30 5.69 -5.90
C PHE A 14 5.44 6.57 -5.02
N THR A 15 5.87 6.76 -3.78
CA THR A 15 5.27 7.75 -2.87
C THR A 15 5.92 9.11 -3.06
N THR A 16 5.26 10.16 -2.56
CA THR A 16 5.78 11.55 -2.57
C THR A 16 7.06 11.73 -1.76
N ASN A 17 7.39 10.78 -0.89
CA ASN A 17 8.63 10.75 -0.12
C ASN A 17 9.74 9.94 -0.81
N GLU A 18 9.61 9.71 -2.13
CA GLU A 18 10.56 8.93 -2.95
C GLU A 18 10.71 7.46 -2.51
N LEU A 19 9.78 6.94 -1.71
CA LEU A 19 9.78 5.53 -1.32
C LEU A 19 9.06 4.68 -2.37
N ASN A 20 9.71 3.57 -2.71
CA ASN A 20 9.12 2.51 -3.53
C ASN A 20 8.45 1.50 -2.61
N ILE A 21 7.13 1.36 -2.77
CA ILE A 21 6.35 0.41 -1.98
C ILE A 21 5.51 -0.47 -2.90
N LEU A 22 5.13 -1.62 -2.38
CA LEU A 22 4.20 -2.54 -3.02
C LEU A 22 2.79 -2.18 -2.58
N VAL A 23 1.96 -1.72 -3.53
CA VAL A 23 0.56 -1.41 -3.28
C VAL A 23 -0.36 -2.39 -4.01
N PRO A 24 -1.55 -2.67 -3.46
CA PRO A 24 -2.55 -3.44 -4.15
C PRO A 24 -3.00 -2.78 -5.47
N PRO A 25 -3.54 -3.56 -6.43
CA PRO A 25 -3.89 -3.06 -7.75
C PRO A 25 -5.12 -2.14 -7.73
N HIS A 26 -5.91 -2.14 -6.64
CA HIS A 26 -7.07 -1.28 -6.46
C HIS A 26 -6.71 0.16 -6.06
N ILE A 27 -5.45 0.44 -5.70
CA ILE A 27 -4.97 1.79 -5.36
C ILE A 27 -4.65 2.56 -6.65
N LYS A 28 -5.16 3.78 -6.77
CA LYS A 28 -4.91 4.66 -7.92
C LYS A 28 -3.99 5.81 -7.57
N GLU A 29 -3.44 6.47 -8.59
CA GLU A 29 -2.66 7.70 -8.39
C GLU A 29 -3.55 8.76 -7.75
N GLY A 30 -3.04 9.41 -6.70
CA GLY A 30 -3.80 10.37 -5.88
C GLY A 30 -4.51 9.76 -4.67
N ASP A 31 -4.61 8.43 -4.57
CA ASP A 31 -5.08 7.80 -3.33
C ASP A 31 -4.04 7.93 -2.22
N LYS A 32 -4.48 8.36 -1.04
CA LYS A 32 -3.64 8.32 0.17
C LYS A 32 -3.60 6.91 0.71
N VAL A 33 -2.41 6.43 1.05
CA VAL A 33 -2.19 5.12 1.65
C VAL A 33 -1.42 5.27 2.95
N MET A 34 -1.77 4.45 3.94
CA MET A 34 -1.05 4.38 5.19
C MET A 34 0.06 3.33 5.06
N ILE A 35 1.28 3.75 5.37
CA ILE A 35 2.45 2.89 5.38
C ILE A 35 2.96 2.74 6.80
N ASN A 36 3.50 1.56 7.12
CA ASN A 36 4.17 1.34 8.37
C ASN A 36 5.59 1.92 8.29
N SER A 37 5.92 2.91 9.13
CA SER A 37 7.24 3.57 9.09
C SER A 37 8.41 2.69 9.54
N GLU A 38 8.16 1.63 10.30
CA GLU A 38 9.21 0.71 10.78
C GLU A 38 9.58 -0.33 9.72
N THR A 39 8.59 -0.80 8.96
CA THR A 39 8.75 -1.89 7.97
C THR A 39 8.59 -1.44 6.52
N LEU A 40 8.19 -0.18 6.28
CA LEU A 40 7.91 0.42 4.97
C LEU A 40 6.89 -0.34 4.12
N ASN A 41 6.02 -1.12 4.76
CA ASN A 41 4.98 -1.88 4.08
C ASN A 41 3.66 -1.11 4.03
N TYR A 42 2.90 -1.35 2.96
CA TYR A 42 1.52 -0.90 2.85
C TYR A 42 0.66 -1.54 3.95
N VAL A 43 -0.08 -0.71 4.70
CA VAL A 43 -0.98 -1.17 5.76
C VAL A 43 -2.42 -1.15 5.24
N GLU A 44 -2.89 0.03 4.84
CA GLU A 44 -4.25 0.23 4.37
C GLU A 44 -4.38 1.48 3.49
N LYS A 45 -5.53 1.60 2.81
CA LYS A 45 -5.88 2.81 2.09
C LYS A 45 -6.39 3.82 3.10
N ALA A 46 -5.77 4.98 3.16
CA ALA A 46 -6.26 6.05 4.03
C ALA A 46 -7.62 6.51 3.52
N LYS A 47 -8.63 6.43 4.37
CA LYS A 47 -9.90 7.14 4.21
C LYS A 47 -9.82 8.39 5.05
N ASP A 48 -9.96 9.53 4.39
CA ASP A 48 -10.28 10.79 5.05
C ASP A 48 -11.72 10.71 5.61
#